data_AF-X1SF34-F1
#
_entry.id   AF-X1SF34-F1
#
_cell.length_a   1.000
_cell.length_b   1.000
_cell.length_c   1.000
_cell.angle_alpha   90.00
_cell.angle_beta   90.00
_cell.angle_gamma   90.00
#
_symmetry.space_group_name_H-M   'P 1'
#
loop_
_entity.id
_entity.type
_entity.pdbx_description
1 polymer ?
#
loop_
_entity_poly.entity_id
_entity_poly.type
_entity_poly.pdbx_seq_one_letter_code
_entity_poly.pdbx_strand_id
1 'polypeptide(L)'
;QNDFLTFKLASGNDTWLHAKNFQGSHIIIKNKGSKQSLPLETLIQAANLAAYFSKAKKDNKVLVDYTLKKHVKKPKNAKPGIVIYSQEKGLWIKIDLEEIRCMKKVSQKQF
;
A
#
# COMPACT_ATOMS: atom_id res chain seq x y z
N GLN A 1 1.31 -13.80 -0.90
CA GLN A 1 0.35 -13.05 -0.06
C GLN A 1 -0.14 -11.76 -0.73
N ASN A 2 0.74 -10.92 -1.26
CA ASN A 2 0.38 -9.66 -1.94
C ASN A 2 -0.66 -9.83 -3.06
N ASP A 3 -0.51 -10.83 -3.93
CA ASP A 3 -1.46 -11.08 -5.03
C ASP A 3 -2.88 -11.35 -4.53
N PHE A 4 -3.03 -12.10 -3.43
CA PHE A 4 -4.34 -12.38 -2.84
C PHE A 4 -4.96 -11.09 -2.28
N LEU A 5 -4.18 -10.32 -1.52
CA LEU A 5 -4.62 -9.05 -0.95
C LEU A 5 -5.06 -8.06 -2.03
N THR A 6 -4.23 -7.88 -3.07
CA THR A 6 -4.45 -6.89 -4.12
C THR A 6 -5.52 -7.32 -5.11
N PHE A 7 -5.59 -8.59 -5.51
CA PHE A 7 -6.50 -8.99 -6.61
C PHE A 7 -7.75 -9.75 -6.16
N LYS A 8 -7.73 -10.44 -5.00
CA LYS A 8 -8.90 -11.17 -4.49
C LYS A 8 -9.64 -10.42 -3.39
N LEU A 9 -8.94 -9.77 -2.46
CA LEU A 9 -9.58 -9.09 -1.33
C LEU A 9 -10.00 -7.66 -1.66
N ALA A 10 -9.19 -6.91 -2.42
CA ALA A 10 -9.42 -5.50 -2.68
C ALA A 10 -10.45 -5.22 -3.79
N SER A 11 -11.36 -4.29 -3.52
CA SER A 11 -12.35 -3.74 -4.44
C SER A 11 -11.73 -2.67 -5.32
N GLY A 12 -12.28 -2.41 -6.52
CA GLY A 12 -11.71 -1.46 -7.47
C GLY A 12 -11.54 -0.03 -6.94
N ASN A 13 -12.38 0.37 -5.97
CA ASN A 13 -12.36 1.70 -5.35
C ASN A 13 -11.47 1.78 -4.10
N ASP A 14 -10.85 0.68 -3.67
CA ASP A 14 -9.88 0.69 -2.58
C ASP A 14 -8.60 1.40 -3.02
N THR A 15 -7.90 2.01 -2.06
CA THR A 15 -6.61 2.67 -2.33
C THR A 15 -5.48 1.66 -2.13
N TRP A 16 -4.64 1.51 -3.13
CA TRP A 16 -3.43 0.69 -3.10
C TRP A 16 -2.20 1.58 -2.92
N LEU A 17 -1.26 1.15 -2.09
CA LEU A 17 0.00 1.85 -1.84
C LEU A 17 1.18 0.88 -1.89
N HIS A 18 2.34 1.39 -2.34
CA HIS A 18 3.60 0.65 -2.38
C HIS A 18 4.82 1.59 -2.41
N ALA A 19 5.92 1.16 -1.81
CA ALA A 19 7.18 1.91 -1.86
C ALA A 19 7.76 1.90 -3.28
N LYS A 20 7.94 3.08 -3.88
CA LYS A 20 8.41 3.23 -5.25
C LYS A 20 9.84 2.72 -5.40
N ASN A 21 10.12 1.92 -6.43
CA ASN A 21 11.43 1.34 -6.73
C ASN A 21 11.99 0.34 -5.71
N PHE A 22 11.22 -0.02 -4.67
CA PHE A 22 11.64 -0.98 -3.65
C PHE A 22 10.78 -2.23 -3.68
N GLN A 23 11.36 -3.37 -3.31
CA GLN A 23 10.57 -4.55 -2.99
C GLN A 23 9.93 -4.33 -1.61
N GLY A 24 8.62 -4.49 -1.52
CA GLY A 24 7.90 -4.31 -0.26
C GLY A 24 6.49 -4.90 -0.28
N SER A 25 5.77 -4.62 0.80
CA SER A 25 4.37 -5.04 0.95
C SER A 25 3.43 -4.12 0.17
N HIS A 26 2.38 -4.71 -0.41
CA HIS A 26 1.25 -3.96 -0.91
C HIS A 26 0.35 -3.59 0.28
N ILE A 27 0.04 -2.31 0.43
CA ILE A 27 -0.91 -1.83 1.43
C ILE A 27 -2.23 -1.49 0.72
N ILE A 28 -3.35 -1.91 1.31
CA ILE A 28 -4.69 -1.62 0.81
C ILE A 28 -5.46 -0.88 1.89
N ILE A 29 -5.97 0.31 1.57
CA ILE A 29 -6.94 1.01 2.42
C ILE A 29 -8.33 0.73 1.86
N LYS A 30 -9.17 0.11 2.68
CA LYS A 30 -10.54 -0.25 2.34
C LYS A 30 -11.45 0.97 2.33
N ASN A 31 -11.91 1.36 1.14
CA ASN A 31 -12.96 2.35 1.00
C ASN A 31 -14.31 1.61 1.09
N LYS A 32 -14.97 1.68 2.26
CA LYS A 32 -16.25 0.98 2.55
C LYS A 32 -17.45 1.54 1.76
N GLY A 33 -17.30 1.81 0.47
CA GLY A 33 -18.35 2.36 -0.40
C GLY A 33 -18.54 3.88 -0.29
N SER A 34 -17.87 4.57 0.63
CA SER A 34 -17.91 6.02 0.72
C SER A 34 -17.22 6.66 -0.49
N LYS A 35 -17.93 7.53 -1.22
CA LYS A 35 -17.36 8.42 -2.25
C LYS A 35 -16.47 9.53 -1.68
N GLN A 36 -16.32 9.57 -0.35
CA GLN A 36 -15.54 10.59 0.34
C GLN A 36 -14.04 10.38 0.10
N SER A 37 -13.33 11.50 -0.05
CA SER A 37 -11.87 11.51 -0.10
C SER A 37 -11.32 10.84 1.15
N LEU A 38 -10.34 9.97 0.95
CA LEU A 38 -9.61 9.31 2.02
C LEU A 38 -8.92 10.38 2.90
N PRO A 39 -9.05 10.31 4.25
CA PRO A 39 -8.37 11.25 5.14
C PRO A 39 -6.86 11.21 4.93
N LEU A 40 -6.22 12.38 4.86
CA LEU A 40 -4.78 12.49 4.63
C LEU A 40 -3.97 11.74 5.70
N GLU A 41 -4.41 11.78 6.95
CA GLU A 41 -3.77 11.06 8.07
C GLU A 41 -3.71 9.55 7.83
N THR A 42 -4.82 8.95 7.37
CA THR A 42 -4.87 7.52 7.04
C THR A 42 -3.96 7.18 5.87
N LEU A 43 -3.83 8.09 4.89
CA LEU A 43 -2.91 7.91 3.77
C LEU A 43 -1.46 7.90 4.26
N ILE A 44 -1.11 8.84 5.14
CA ILE A 44 0.24 8.96 5.73
C ILE A 44 0.57 7.70 6.54
N GLN A 45 -0.31 7.26 7.43
CA GLN A 45 -0.13 6.04 8.23
C GLN A 45 0.10 4.80 7.36
N ALA A 46 -0.74 4.63 6.33
CA ALA A 46 -0.61 3.52 5.39
C ALA A 46 0.69 3.60 4.58
N ALA A 47 1.11 4.79 4.19
CA ALA A 47 2.35 5.00 3.46
C ALA A 47 3.59 4.76 4.36
N ASN A 48 3.53 5.14 5.63
CA ASN A 48 4.55 4.83 6.63
C ASN A 48 4.71 3.31 6.81
N LEU A 49 3.59 2.56 6.87
CA LEU A 49 3.61 1.10 6.86
C LEU A 49 4.22 0.53 5.56
N ALA A 50 3.86 1.07 4.40
CA ALA A 50 4.41 0.63 3.11
C ALA A 50 5.94 0.83 3.05
N ALA A 51 6.42 1.98 3.51
CA ALA A 51 7.83 2.30 3.59
C ALA A 51 8.57 1.37 4.57
N TYR A 52 8.02 1.16 5.76
CA TYR A 52 8.62 0.31 6.80
C TYR A 52 8.70 -1.17 6.41
N PHE A 53 7.66 -1.72 5.78
CA PHE A 53 7.65 -3.10 5.28
C PHE A 53 8.28 -3.25 3.89
N SER A 54 9.11 -2.28 3.48
CA SER A 54 9.89 -2.36 2.25
C SER A 54 11.39 -2.49 2.53
N LYS A 55 12.17 -2.74 1.48
CA LYS A 55 13.64 -2.66 1.55
C LYS A 55 14.17 -1.26 1.86
N ALA A 56 13.36 -0.20 1.71
CA ALA A 56 13.73 1.19 1.98
C ALA A 56 13.65 1.57 3.47
N LYS A 57 13.40 0.61 4.37
CA LYS A 57 13.17 0.89 5.81
C LYS A 57 14.30 1.64 6.54
N LYS A 58 15.49 1.67 5.96
CA LYS A 58 16.68 2.36 6.51
C LYS A 58 16.88 3.76 5.89
N ASP A 59 16.10 4.12 4.89
CA ASP A 59 16.23 5.39 4.20
C ASP A 59 15.53 6.49 5.00
N ASN A 60 16.09 7.70 4.99
CA ASN A 60 15.53 8.84 5.71
C ASN A 60 14.18 9.29 5.16
N LYS A 61 13.96 9.14 3.86
CA LYS A 61 12.72 9.48 3.17
C LYS A 61 12.47 8.47 2.07
N VAL A 62 11.25 7.94 2.03
CA VAL A 62 10.82 6.96 1.03
C VAL A 62 9.68 7.56 0.23
N LEU A 63 9.76 7.45 -1.09
CA LEU A 63 8.66 7.79 -1.97
C LEU A 63 7.69 6.61 -2.03
N VAL A 64 6.43 6.85 -1.66
CA VAL A 64 5.36 5.87 -1.70
C VAL A 64 4.39 6.26 -2.79
N ASP A 65 4.19 5.38 -3.77
CA ASP A 65 3.17 5.56 -4.79
C ASP A 65 1.82 5.05 -4.25
N TYR A 66 0.74 5.79 -4.53
CA TYR A 66 -0.62 5.35 -4.25
C TYR A 66 -1.55 5.61 -5.43
N THR A 67 -2.49 4.69 -5.65
CA THR A 67 -3.51 4.78 -6.69
C THR A 67 -4.74 3.96 -6.30
N LEU A 68 -5.81 4.03 -7.07
CA LEU A 68 -6.95 3.14 -6.88
C LEU A 68 -6.61 1.73 -7.36
N LYS A 69 -7.05 0.70 -6.64
CA LYS A 69 -6.81 -0.70 -7.00
C LYS A 69 -7.25 -1.04 -8.43
N LYS A 70 -8.32 -0.40 -8.94
CA LYS A 70 -8.77 -0.59 -10.34
C LYS A 70 -7.72 -0.20 -11.40
N HIS A 71 -6.75 0.64 -11.05
CA HIS A 71 -5.63 1.01 -11.91
C HIS A 71 -4.44 0.05 -11.76
N VAL A 72 -4.47 -0.85 -10.78
CA VAL A 72 -3.42 -1.86 -10.54
C VAL A 72 -3.78 -3.15 -11.27
N LYS A 73 -2.86 -3.66 -12.08
CA LYS A 73 -3.03 -4.88 -12.88
C LYS A 73 -1.83 -5.79 -12.73
N LYS A 74 -2.05 -7.09 -12.86
CA LYS A 74 -0.98 -8.08 -12.97
C LYS A 74 -0.68 -8.33 -14.46
N PRO A 75 0.55 -8.14 -14.94
CA PRO A 75 0.90 -8.47 -16.31
C PRO A 75 0.73 -9.97 -16.57
N LYS A 76 0.35 -10.34 -17.81
CA LYS A 76 0.27 -11.75 -18.21
C LYS A 76 1.65 -12.40 -18.04
N ASN A 77 1.68 -13.59 -17.44
CA ASN A 77 2.90 -14.38 -17.17
C ASN A 77 3.92 -13.76 -16.20
N ALA A 78 3.57 -12.68 -15.48
CA ALA A 78 4.47 -12.12 -14.48
C ALA A 78 4.54 -12.98 -13.21
N LYS A 79 5.73 -13.02 -12.60
CA LYS A 79 5.95 -13.68 -11.30
C LYS A 79 4.99 -13.11 -10.24
N PRO A 80 4.57 -13.91 -9.24
CA PRO A 80 3.77 -13.41 -8.12
C PRO A 80 4.43 -12.20 -7.46
N GLY A 81 3.63 -11.20 -7.09
CA GLY A 81 4.08 -9.94 -6.50
C GLY A 81 4.37 -8.83 -7.51
N ILE A 82 4.50 -9.14 -8.82
CA ILE A 82 4.72 -8.12 -9.85
C ILE A 82 3.39 -7.51 -10.27
N VAL A 83 3.33 -6.19 -10.21
CA VAL A 83 2.17 -5.39 -10.64
C VAL A 83 2.60 -4.23 -11.51
N ILE A 84 1.72 -3.85 -12.43
CA ILE A 84 1.77 -2.59 -13.17
C ILE A 84 0.63 -1.72 -12.70
N TYR A 85 0.85 -0.43 -12.62
CA TYR A 85 -0.15 0.52 -12.16
C TYR A 85 -0.03 1.84 -12.93
N SER A 86 -1.09 2.64 -12.89
CA SER A 86 -1.15 3.94 -13.55
C SER A 86 -1.98 4.93 -12.72
N GLN A 87 -1.92 6.20 -13.11
CA GLN A 87 -2.58 7.31 -12.42
C GLN A 87 -2.17 7.39 -10.94
N GLU A 88 -0.94 7.00 -10.64
CA GLU A 88 -0.38 7.08 -9.31
C GLU A 88 -0.08 8.51 -8.92
N LYS A 89 -0.14 8.74 -7.62
CA LYS A 89 0.38 9.93 -6.96
C LYS A 89 1.50 9.48 -6.04
N GLY A 90 2.53 10.31 -5.92
CA GLY A 90 3.66 10.07 -5.02
C GLY A 90 3.51 10.83 -3.72
N LEU A 91 3.84 10.20 -2.61
CA LEU A 91 3.93 10.82 -1.28
C LEU A 91 5.31 10.53 -0.68
N TRP A 92 6.02 11.57 -0.27
CA TRP A 92 7.28 11.44 0.46
C TRP A 92 6.99 11.24 1.94
N ILE A 93 7.42 10.10 2.48
CA ILE A 93 7.23 9.76 3.89
C ILE A 93 8.57 9.61 4.58
N LYS A 94 8.68 10.21 5.76
CA LYS A 94 9.72 9.89 6.73
C LYS A 94 9.19 8.77 7.61
N ILE A 95 9.94 7.68 7.74
CA ILE A 95 9.51 6.54 8.54
C ILE A 95 9.53 6.94 10.02
N ASP A 96 8.39 6.83 10.68
CA ASP A 96 8.24 7.03 12.12
C ASP A 96 7.96 5.68 12.78
N LEU A 97 8.93 5.18 13.56
CA LEU A 97 8.85 3.88 14.21
C LEU A 97 7.89 3.86 15.40
N GLU A 98 7.67 4.99 16.07
CA GLU A 98 6.79 5.09 17.23
C GLU A 98 5.33 5.03 16.77
N GLU A 99 5.01 5.72 15.68
CA GLU A 99 3.68 5.68 15.05
C GLU A 99 3.31 4.25 14.61
N ILE A 100 4.26 3.53 14.00
CA ILE A 100 4.06 2.15 13.55
C ILE A 100 3.85 1.19 14.72
N ARG A 101 4.58 1.37 15.83
CA ARG A 101 4.43 0.53 17.03
C ARG A 101 3.03 0.69 17.66
N CYS A 102 2.49 1.91 17.62
CA CYS A 102 1.16 2.21 18.16
C CYS A 102 0.01 1.63 17.30
N MET A 103 0.23 1.41 16.00
CA MET A 103 -0.70 0.70 15.11
C MET A 103 -0.72 -0.82 15.43
N LYS A 104 -1.26 -1.20 16.59
CA LYS A 104 -1.39 -2.62 17.00
C LYS A 104 -2.18 -3.43 15.96
N LYS A 105 -1.64 -4.61 15.64
CA LYS A 105 -2.15 -5.60 14.68
C LYS A 105 -3.62 -5.95 14.93
N VAL A 106 -4.51 -5.58 14.00
CA VAL A 106 -5.82 -6.22 13.86
C VAL A 106 -5.70 -7.29 12.78
N SER A 107 -5.54 -8.55 13.23
CA SER A 107 -5.69 -9.81 12.51
C SER A 107 -5.18 -9.92 11.08
N GLN A 108 -4.04 -10.60 10.93
CA GLN A 108 -3.85 -11.49 9.77
C GLN A 108 -4.89 -12.61 9.90
N LYS A 109 -6.04 -12.52 9.21
CA LYS A 109 -6.82 -13.73 8.95
C LYS A 109 -5.96 -14.61 8.05
N GLN A 110 -5.34 -15.62 8.66
CA GLN A 110 -4.82 -16.77 7.93
C GLN A 110 -6.01 -17.36 7.16
N PHE A 111 -5.82 -17.50 5.84
CA PHE A 111 -6.60 -18.41 5.00
C PHE A 111 -5.66 -19.52 4.57
#